data_AF-A0A150P7X6-F1
#
_entry.id   AF-A0A150P7X6-F1
#
_cell.length_a   1.000
_cell.length_b   1.000
_cell.length_c   1.000
_cell.angle_alpha   90.00
_cell.angle_beta   90.00
_cell.angle_gamma   90.00
#
_symmetry.space_group_name_H-M   'P 1'
#
loop_
_entity.id
_entity.type
_entity.pdbx_description
1 polymer ?
#
loop_
_entity_poly.entity_id
_entity_poly.type
_entity_poly.pdbx_seq_one_letter_code
_entity_poly.pdbx_strand_id
1 'polypeptide(L)'
;MLAEMATAEETSTGRDAARRLSHALSFLPPGQRILLEMQLSGLTFREIAVALRMNVSTVQVRVSRALKALKKVLESPAADSP
;
A
#
# COMPACT_ATOMS: atom_id res chain seq x y z
N MET A 1 -3.57 18.49 34.97
CA MET A 1 -2.31 18.29 34.23
C MET A 1 -2.09 16.78 34.02
N LEU A 2 -2.96 16.11 33.24
CA LEU A 2 -2.93 14.66 32.97
C LEU A 2 -3.48 14.32 31.56
N ALA A 3 -3.43 15.26 30.61
CA ALA A 3 -4.05 15.11 29.29
C ALA A 3 -3.05 14.94 28.12
N GLU A 4 -1.74 14.93 28.37
CA GLU A 4 -0.73 14.99 27.29
C GLU A 4 -0.08 13.65 26.91
N MET A 5 -0.32 12.56 27.64
CA MET A 5 0.33 11.27 27.36
C MET A 5 -0.40 10.39 26.33
N ALA A 6 -1.71 10.59 26.13
CA ALA A 6 -2.51 9.73 25.24
C ALA A 6 -2.27 10.00 23.73
N THR A 7 -1.72 11.15 23.34
CA THR A 7 -1.51 11.51 21.93
C THR A 7 -0.18 11.01 21.35
N ALA A 8 0.80 10.65 22.18
CA ALA A 8 2.14 10.28 21.74
C ALA A 8 2.24 8.84 21.21
N GLU A 9 1.59 7.87 21.86
CA GLU A 9 1.66 6.46 21.43
C GLU A 9 0.82 6.18 20.17
N GLU A 10 -0.33 6.84 20.07
CA GLU A 10 -1.26 6.68 18.94
C GLU A 10 -0.71 7.30 17.66
N THR A 11 0.04 8.41 17.77
CA THR A 11 0.75 9.02 16.63
C THR A 11 2.02 8.27 16.23
N SER A 12 2.68 7.56 17.15
CA SER A 12 3.82 6.69 16.83
C SER A 12 3.39 5.49 16.00
N THR A 13 2.33 4.81 16.43
CA THR A 13 1.84 3.58 15.78
C THR A 13 1.40 3.83 14.33
N GLY A 14 0.66 4.91 14.09
CA GLY A 14 0.21 5.28 12.74
C GLY A 14 1.36 5.65 11.78
N ARG A 15 2.37 6.37 12.28
CA ARG A 15 3.56 6.72 11.47
C ARG A 15 4.40 5.49 11.12
N ASP A 16 4.53 4.55 12.05
CA ASP A 16 5.27 3.31 11.81
C ASP A 16 4.55 2.40 10.80
N ALA A 17 3.22 2.30 10.88
CA ALA A 17 2.44 1.57 9.88
C ALA A 17 2.56 2.17 8.47
N ALA A 18 2.47 3.50 8.35
CA ALA A 18 2.64 4.19 7.07
C ALA A 18 4.06 4.03 6.50
N ARG A 19 5.09 4.07 7.36
CA ARG A 19 6.49 3.83 6.96
C ARG A 19 6.68 2.40 6.46
N ARG A 20 6.20 1.39 7.20
CA ARG A 20 6.27 -0.02 6.80
C ARG A 20 5.56 -0.28 5.48
N LEU A 21 4.37 0.30 5.29
CA LEU A 21 3.64 0.19 4.01
C LEU A 21 4.42 0.83 2.86
N SER A 22 4.94 2.04 3.06
CA SER A 22 5.72 2.76 2.03
C SER A 22 7.00 2.00 1.66
N HIS A 23 7.70 1.45 2.66
CA HIS A 23 8.87 0.61 2.45
C HIS A 23 8.51 -0.66 1.67
N ALA A 24 7.44 -1.36 2.07
CA ALA A 24 6.97 -2.55 1.37
C ALA A 24 6.59 -2.27 -0.10
N LEU A 25 5.90 -1.16 -0.36
CA LEU A 25 5.55 -0.71 -1.72
C LEU A 25 6.79 -0.48 -2.61
N SER A 26 7.91 -0.06 -2.02
CA SER A 26 9.16 0.17 -2.77
C SER A 26 9.73 -1.12 -3.39
N PHE A 27 9.53 -2.27 -2.75
CA PHE A 27 9.99 -3.58 -3.25
C PHE A 27 9.12 -4.16 -4.36
N LEU A 28 7.91 -3.63 -4.57
CA LEU A 28 7.04 -4.12 -5.65
C LEU A 28 7.58 -3.68 -7.01
N PRO A 29 7.42 -4.52 -8.06
CA PRO A 29 7.64 -4.08 -9.43
C PRO A 29 6.82 -2.82 -9.76
N PRO A 30 7.35 -1.85 -10.54
CA PRO A 30 6.68 -0.58 -10.81
C PRO A 30 5.24 -0.72 -11.31
N GLY A 31 4.99 -1.69 -12.19
CA GLY A 31 3.67 -1.94 -12.75
C GLY A 31 2.66 -2.56 -11.77
N GLN A 32 3.10 -3.06 -10.62
CA GLN A 32 2.24 -3.51 -9.51
C GLN A 32 2.04 -2.39 -8.49
N ARG A 33 3.13 -1.67 -8.16
CA ARG A 33 3.12 -0.54 -7.23
C ARG A 33 2.11 0.53 -7.65
N ILE A 34 2.15 0.95 -8.91
CA ILE A 34 1.29 2.02 -9.43
C ILE A 34 -0.21 1.71 -9.27
N LEU A 35 -0.59 0.43 -9.40
CA LEU A 35 -1.98 0.00 -9.23
C LEU A 35 -2.45 0.14 -7.79
N LEU A 36 -1.57 -0.16 -6.82
CA LEU A 36 -1.87 -0.03 -5.40
C LEU A 36 -1.87 1.44 -4.97
N GLU A 37 -0.92 2.25 -5.46
CA GLU A 37 -0.89 3.69 -5.21
C GLU A 37 -2.16 4.39 -5.69
N MET A 38 -2.65 4.04 -6.89
CA MET A 38 -3.91 4.57 -7.41
C MET A 38 -5.12 4.16 -6.57
N GLN A 39 -5.19 2.90 -6.12
CA GLN A 39 -6.24 2.43 -5.20
C GLN A 39 -6.19 3.14 -3.85
N LEU A 40 -5.00 3.32 -3.27
CA LEU A 40 -4.80 4.05 -2.02
C LEU A 40 -5.16 5.54 -2.15
N SER A 41 -5.02 6.09 -3.35
CA SER A 41 -5.49 7.45 -3.71
C SER A 41 -7.00 7.53 -3.92
N GLY A 42 -7.74 6.43 -3.76
CA GLY A 42 -9.20 6.38 -3.86
C GLY A 42 -9.76 6.06 -5.25
N LEU A 43 -8.91 5.77 -6.25
CA LEU A 43 -9.40 5.45 -7.59
C LEU A 43 -10.07 4.07 -7.61
N THR A 44 -11.20 4.00 -8.31
CA THR A 44 -11.90 2.77 -8.62
C THR A 44 -11.17 1.98 -9.71
N PHE A 45 -11.44 0.67 -9.83
CA PHE A 45 -10.87 -0.15 -10.91
C PHE A 45 -11.22 0.38 -12.31
N ARG A 46 -12.37 1.05 -12.47
CA ARG A 46 -12.77 1.66 -13.73
C ARG A 46 -11.91 2.88 -14.06
N GLU A 47 -11.66 3.76 -13.09
CA GLU A 47 -10.80 4.93 -13.29
C GLU A 47 -9.35 4.53 -13.55
N ILE A 48 -8.84 3.53 -12.84
CA ILE A 48 -7.51 2.95 -13.10
C ILE A 48 -7.44 2.38 -14.52
N ALA A 49 -8.48 1.66 -14.95
CA ALA A 49 -8.54 1.10 -16.30
C ALA A 49 -8.48 2.18 -17.38
N VAL A 50 -9.20 3.29 -17.19
CA VAL A 50 -9.15 4.45 -18.10
C VAL A 50 -7.75 5.08 -18.08
N ALA A 51 -7.21 5.36 -16.90
CA ALA A 51 -5.91 6.02 -16.75
C ALA A 51 -4.76 5.22 -17.36
N LEU A 52 -4.80 3.88 -17.25
CA LEU A 52 -3.76 2.99 -17.77
C LEU A 52 -4.06 2.43 -19.17
N ARG A 53 -5.19 2.83 -19.79
CA ARG A 53 -5.67 2.31 -21.08
C ARG A 53 -5.75 0.78 -21.12
N MET A 54 -6.33 0.20 -20.08
CA MET A 54 -6.54 -1.25 -19.93
C MET A 54 -8.02 -1.56 -19.78
N ASN A 55 -8.40 -2.83 -19.96
CA ASN A 55 -9.74 -3.28 -19.59
C ASN A 55 -9.87 -3.47 -18.07
N VAL A 56 -11.08 -3.28 -17.54
CA VAL A 56 -11.36 -3.36 -16.09
C VAL A 56 -11.03 -4.74 -15.52
N SER A 57 -11.30 -5.81 -16.26
CA SER A 57 -11.00 -7.19 -15.83
C SER A 57 -9.49 -7.42 -15.65
N THR A 58 -8.67 -6.81 -16.49
CA THR A 58 -7.20 -6.84 -16.40
C THR A 58 -6.72 -6.07 -15.19
N VAL A 59 -7.32 -4.91 -14.90
CA VAL A 59 -7.03 -4.15 -13.67
C VAL A 59 -7.35 -4.99 -12.43
N GLN A 60 -8.52 -5.63 -12.37
CA GLN A 60 -8.89 -6.50 -11.24
C GLN A 60 -7.86 -7.62 -11.01
N VAL A 61 -7.48 -8.33 -12.08
CA VAL A 61 -6.48 -9.41 -12.00
C VAL A 61 -5.12 -8.86 -11.55
N ARG A 62 -4.68 -7.74 -12.11
CA ARG A 62 -3.37 -7.15 -11.78
C ARG A 62 -3.34 -6.58 -10.36
N VAL A 63 -4.40 -5.94 -9.88
CA VAL A 63 -4.53 -5.50 -8.48
C VAL A 63 -4.49 -6.69 -7.54
N SER A 64 -5.24 -7.76 -7.83
CA SER A 64 -5.20 -8.99 -7.02
C SER A 64 -3.79 -9.58 -6.93
N ARG A 65 -3.04 -9.60 -8.04
CA ARG A 65 -1.65 -10.06 -8.06
C ARG A 65 -0.72 -9.12 -7.29
N ALA A 66 -0.91 -7.80 -7.42
CA ALA A 66 -0.13 -6.80 -6.68
C ALA A 66 -0.36 -6.91 -5.16
N LEU A 67 -1.59 -7.10 -4.71
CA LEU A 67 -1.91 -7.32 -3.28
C LEU A 67 -1.26 -8.62 -2.76
N LYS A 68 -1.28 -9.70 -3.55
CA LYS A 68 -0.58 -10.94 -3.19
C LYS A 68 0.94 -10.74 -3.10
N ALA A 69 1.53 -9.95 -3.98
CA ALA A 69 2.95 -9.62 -3.93
C ALA A 69 3.28 -8.76 -2.70
N LEU A 70 2.47 -7.74 -2.42
CA LEU A 70 2.61 -6.90 -1.23
C LEU A 70 2.52 -7.72 0.06
N LYS A 71 1.56 -8.65 0.15
CA LYS A 71 1.44 -9.58 1.27
C LYS A 71 2.74 -10.37 1.48
N LYS A 72 3.32 -10.94 0.42
CA LYS A 72 4.59 -11.68 0.52
C LYS A 72 5.76 -10.81 0.98
N VAL A 73 5.80 -9.54 0.56
CA VAL A 73 6.82 -8.59 1.02
C VAL A 73 6.65 -8.32 2.51
N LEU A 74 5.42 -8.04 2.96
CA LEU A 74 5.11 -7.77 4.37
C LEU A 74 5.31 -8.99 5.29
N GLU A 75 5.13 -10.20 4.76
CA GLU A 75 5.38 -11.45 5.49
C GLU A 75 6.86 -11.86 5.47
N SER A 76 7.70 -11.20 4.66
CA SER A 76 9.13 -11.49 4.61
C SER A 76 9.85 -10.76 5.76
N PRO A 77 10.73 -11.44 6.52
CA PRO A 77 11.47 -10.82 7.63
C PRO A 77 12.39 -9.65 7.19
N ALA A 78 12.63 -9.50 5.88
CA ALA A 78 13.34 -8.35 5.33
C ALA A 78 12.54 -7.03 5.41
N ALA A 79 11.22 -7.07 5.53
CA ALA A 79 10.38 -5.86 5.61
C ALA A 79 10.32 -5.24 7.03
N ASP A 80 10.82 -5.94 8.04
CA ASP A 80 10.88 -5.48 9.44
C ASP A 80 12.22 -4.82 9.81
N SER A 81 13.18 -4.72 8.88
CA SER A 81 14.39 -3.91 9.11
C SER A 81 14.11 -2.43 8.77
N PRO A 82 14.35 -1.51 9.72
CA PRO A 82 14.04 -0.07 9.59
C PRO A 82 14.98 0.70 8.66
#